data_AF-A0A561PGM4-F1
#
_entry.id   AF-A0A561PGM4-F1
#
_cell.length_a   1.000
_cell.length_b   1.000
_cell.length_c   1.000
_cell.angle_alpha   90.00
_cell.angle_beta   90.00
_cell.angle_gamma   90.00
#
_symmetry.space_group_name_H-M   'P 1'
#
loop_
_entity.id
_entity.type
_entity.pdbx_description
1 polymer ?
#
loop_
_entity_poly.entity_id
_entity_poly.type
_entity_poly.pdbx_seq_one_letter_code
_entity_poly.pdbx_strand_id
1 'polypeptide(L)'
;MNIRQITAADTLQLRRDVLYPNESLEAVMVENDRDGLHFGVYDQGQLVTVVSLFLGRDSAQFRKLATLPAAQGKGYGKAVLAHLASVCQKERIKLLWCNARDTAASFYDKLGYIKKGDYFMKGGIRYIKMELPLEQHTMTKKFEVIPAIDIIDGKCVRLTQGDYSQQKVYNEHPLEVAKEFEAIGVRRLHLVDLDGAKKGAVVNWKVLESIAGKTGLVTDFGGGIKTGKDLDIVFECGAALATIGSVAVKQPELFFSWVKQYGAEKIFLGADVKEEKIAVGGWLETTTLSVFDFLESNVAAGVTNIFCTDIAKDGLLQGPSTALYKKIIERFPGINFVASGGVSNIDDVAALQEIGCSGAIIGKAIYEGNISMEALKTFL
;
A
#
# COMPACT_ATOMS: atom_id res chain seq x y z
N MET A 1 11.50 -5.87 18.48
CA MET A 1 10.91 -7.12 17.93
C MET A 1 11.64 -7.57 16.66
N ASN A 2 12.17 -8.79 16.63
CA ASN A 2 12.87 -9.40 15.50
C ASN A 2 12.37 -10.85 15.32
N ILE A 3 11.98 -11.26 14.11
CA ILE A 3 11.52 -12.62 13.80
C ILE A 3 12.65 -13.37 13.11
N ARG A 4 12.99 -14.55 13.62
CA ARG A 4 14.08 -15.38 13.10
C ARG A 4 13.62 -16.81 12.90
N GLN A 5 14.16 -17.47 11.88
CA GLN A 5 14.10 -18.93 11.82
C GLN A 5 15.03 -19.49 12.90
N ILE A 6 14.54 -20.49 13.64
CA ILE A 6 15.23 -21.14 14.76
C ILE A 6 15.16 -22.66 14.59
N THR A 7 15.85 -23.42 15.44
CA THR A 7 15.79 -24.88 15.41
C THR A 7 14.55 -25.40 16.15
N ALA A 8 14.16 -26.65 15.90
CA ALA A 8 13.10 -27.31 16.67
C ALA A 8 13.41 -27.29 18.17
N ALA A 9 14.67 -27.54 18.54
CA ALA A 9 15.15 -27.58 19.93
C ALA A 9 14.93 -26.23 20.64
N ASP A 10 15.18 -25.11 19.95
CA ASP A 10 14.98 -23.75 20.48
C ASP A 10 13.51 -23.48 20.87
N THR A 11 12.55 -24.21 20.27
CA THR A 11 11.13 -24.03 20.57
C THR A 11 10.66 -24.75 21.83
N LEU A 12 11.31 -25.86 22.21
CA LEU A 12 10.74 -26.85 23.13
C LEU A 12 10.48 -26.26 24.51
N GLN A 13 11.44 -25.50 25.03
CA GLN A 13 11.36 -24.88 26.34
C GLN A 13 10.12 -23.98 26.45
N LEU A 14 9.94 -23.07 25.48
CA LEU A 14 8.81 -22.13 25.51
C LEU A 14 7.47 -22.83 25.23
N ARG A 15 7.45 -23.86 24.37
CA ARG A 15 6.25 -24.69 24.16
C ARG A 15 5.80 -25.37 25.45
N ARG A 16 6.72 -25.96 26.21
CA ARG A 16 6.43 -26.59 27.49
C ARG A 16 5.91 -25.56 28.47
N ASP A 17 6.70 -24.55 28.78
CA ASP A 17 6.38 -23.61 29.86
C ASP A 17 5.05 -22.87 29.63
N VAL A 18 4.69 -22.58 28.37
CA VAL A 18 3.45 -21.85 28.05
C VAL A 18 2.25 -22.76 27.80
N LEU A 19 2.43 -23.87 27.06
CA LEU A 19 1.29 -24.67 26.59
C LEU A 19 1.02 -25.91 27.45
N TYR A 20 2.07 -26.47 28.07
CA TYR A 20 2.07 -27.75 28.79
C TYR A 20 3.11 -27.75 29.93
N PRO A 21 2.96 -26.90 30.97
CA PRO A 21 4.01 -26.63 31.96
C PRO A 21 4.44 -27.85 32.79
N ASN A 22 3.61 -28.89 32.84
CA ASN A 22 3.84 -30.10 33.63
C ASN A 22 4.37 -31.28 32.79
N GLU A 23 4.63 -31.08 31.51
CA GLU A 23 5.09 -32.13 30.58
C GLU A 23 6.61 -32.09 30.39
N SER A 24 7.21 -33.17 29.87
CA SER A 24 8.62 -33.17 29.48
C SER A 24 8.87 -32.40 28.17
N LEU A 25 10.13 -32.10 27.85
CA LEU A 25 10.47 -31.45 26.57
C LEU A 25 10.16 -32.36 25.37
N GLU A 26 10.32 -33.67 25.54
CA GLU A 26 10.00 -34.69 24.55
C GLU A 26 8.48 -34.76 24.30
N ALA A 27 7.68 -34.66 25.36
CA ALA A 27 6.22 -34.70 25.28
C ALA A 27 5.60 -33.52 24.52
N VAL A 28 6.32 -32.40 24.41
CA VAL A 28 5.85 -31.21 23.67
C VAL A 28 6.33 -31.13 22.22
N MET A 29 7.15 -32.09 21.79
CA MET A 29 7.50 -32.28 20.38
C MET A 29 6.24 -32.57 19.56
N VAL A 30 6.30 -32.28 18.27
CA VAL A 30 5.27 -32.67 17.32
C VAL A 30 5.83 -33.57 16.24
N GLU A 31 4.96 -34.41 15.70
CA GLU A 31 5.25 -35.20 14.50
C GLU A 31 5.86 -34.31 13.41
N ASN A 32 6.94 -34.80 12.80
CA ASN A 32 7.75 -34.13 11.77
C ASN A 32 8.45 -32.83 12.23
N ASP A 33 8.65 -32.61 13.54
CA ASP A 33 9.38 -31.42 14.04
C ASP A 33 10.76 -31.24 13.38
N ARG A 34 11.41 -32.30 12.90
CA ARG A 34 12.71 -32.16 12.21
C ARG A 34 12.61 -31.55 10.81
N ASP A 35 11.46 -31.71 10.17
CA ASP A 35 11.21 -31.30 8.78
C ASP A 35 10.39 -29.99 8.72
N GLY A 36 9.97 -29.48 9.88
CA GLY A 36 9.22 -28.23 10.01
C GLY A 36 10.12 -26.99 9.92
N LEU A 37 9.50 -25.86 9.56
CA LEU A 37 10.10 -24.54 9.72
C LEU A 37 9.71 -23.98 11.09
N HIS A 38 10.68 -23.53 11.88
CA HIS A 38 10.42 -22.98 13.21
C HIS A 38 10.82 -21.52 13.27
N PHE A 39 9.98 -20.70 13.89
CA PHE A 39 10.19 -19.27 14.00
C PHE A 39 10.11 -18.80 15.44
N GLY A 40 11.05 -17.95 15.81
CA GLY A 40 11.13 -17.28 17.11
C GLY A 40 11.01 -15.78 16.95
N VAL A 41 10.22 -15.15 17.83
CA VAL A 41 10.17 -13.70 17.99
C VAL A 41 11.05 -13.33 19.17
N TYR A 42 12.03 -12.48 18.92
CA TYR A 42 12.93 -11.93 19.92
C TYR A 42 12.54 -10.49 20.25
N ASP A 43 12.51 -10.17 21.54
CA ASP A 43 12.38 -8.80 22.02
C ASP A 43 13.46 -8.52 23.06
N GLN A 44 14.21 -7.43 22.86
CA GLN A 44 15.40 -7.09 23.65
C GLN A 44 16.38 -8.27 23.86
N GLY A 45 16.51 -9.14 22.85
CA GLY A 45 17.39 -10.32 22.90
C GLY A 45 16.78 -11.57 23.53
N GLN A 46 15.61 -11.48 24.17
CA GLN A 46 14.90 -12.62 24.75
C GLN A 46 13.94 -13.25 23.73
N LEU A 47 13.89 -14.59 23.66
CA LEU A 47 12.89 -15.32 22.89
C LEU A 47 11.54 -15.26 23.59
N VAL A 48 10.58 -14.53 23.02
CA VAL A 48 9.28 -14.24 23.65
C VAL A 48 8.10 -14.95 22.99
N THR A 49 8.25 -15.43 21.75
CA THR A 49 7.22 -16.21 21.05
C THR A 49 7.86 -17.24 20.14
N VAL A 50 7.29 -18.44 20.06
CA VAL A 50 7.67 -19.48 19.09
C VAL A 50 6.46 -20.02 18.35
N VAL A 51 6.68 -20.47 17.12
CA VAL A 51 5.69 -21.18 16.31
C VAL A 51 6.40 -22.12 15.34
N SER A 52 5.69 -23.14 14.85
CA SER A 52 6.24 -24.07 13.86
C SER A 52 5.26 -24.28 12.72
N LEU A 53 5.79 -24.32 11.51
CA LEU A 53 5.07 -24.33 10.24
C LEU A 53 5.48 -25.58 9.45
N PHE A 54 4.48 -26.33 9.02
CA PHE A 54 4.64 -27.57 8.26
C PHE A 54 4.01 -27.35 6.89
N LEU A 55 4.85 -27.36 5.86
CA LEU A 55 4.44 -27.11 4.48
C LEU A 55 3.90 -28.41 3.87
N GLY A 56 2.74 -28.33 3.23
CA GLY A 56 2.20 -29.35 2.34
C GLY A 56 2.21 -28.86 0.89
N ARG A 57 1.52 -29.59 -0.01
CA ARG A 57 1.46 -29.23 -1.44
C ARG A 57 0.68 -27.93 -1.71
N ASP A 58 -0.52 -27.80 -1.13
CA ASP A 58 -1.42 -26.66 -1.35
C ASP A 58 -1.81 -25.97 -0.04
N SER A 59 -1.46 -26.54 1.10
CA SER A 59 -1.78 -25.99 2.43
C SER A 59 -0.59 -26.14 3.37
N ALA A 60 -0.48 -25.25 4.34
CA ALA A 60 0.48 -25.35 5.43
C ALA A 60 -0.26 -25.30 6.76
N GLN A 61 0.21 -26.12 7.71
CA GLN A 61 -0.31 -26.12 9.07
C GLN A 61 0.71 -25.45 9.97
N PHE A 62 0.29 -24.49 10.80
CA PHE A 62 1.11 -24.05 11.92
C PHE A 62 0.63 -24.66 13.24
N ARG A 63 1.59 -24.94 14.12
CA ARG A 63 1.39 -25.63 15.39
C ARG A 63 2.21 -24.96 16.48
N LYS A 64 1.78 -25.18 17.72
CA LYS A 64 2.51 -24.80 18.94
C LYS A 64 2.92 -23.32 19.00
N LEU A 65 2.01 -22.43 18.61
CA LEU A 65 2.17 -20.99 18.87
C LEU A 65 2.15 -20.75 20.38
N ALA A 66 3.27 -20.30 20.94
CA ALA A 66 3.46 -20.07 22.36
C ALA A 66 4.10 -18.70 22.58
N THR A 67 3.45 -17.84 23.36
CA THR A 67 3.95 -16.51 23.75
C THR A 67 4.04 -16.42 25.25
N LEU A 68 5.18 -15.96 25.77
CA LEU A 68 5.38 -15.75 27.22
C LEU A 68 4.25 -14.89 27.80
N PRO A 69 3.72 -15.20 29.00
CA PRO A 69 2.64 -14.43 29.62
C PRO A 69 2.90 -12.91 29.67
N ALA A 70 4.11 -12.50 30.07
CA ALA A 70 4.53 -11.09 30.13
C ALA A 70 4.67 -10.40 28.75
N ALA A 71 4.63 -11.18 27.66
CA ALA A 71 4.71 -10.73 26.28
C ALA A 71 3.35 -10.79 25.55
N GLN A 72 2.31 -11.36 26.17
CA GLN A 72 0.97 -11.40 25.59
C GLN A 72 0.36 -9.99 25.48
N GLY A 73 -0.50 -9.78 24.50
CA GLY A 73 -1.12 -8.46 24.22
C GLY A 73 -0.20 -7.46 23.49
N LYS A 74 1.10 -7.72 23.35
CA LYS A 74 2.07 -6.82 22.68
C LYS A 74 2.20 -7.04 21.17
N GLY A 75 1.36 -7.88 20.57
CA GLY A 75 1.31 -8.10 19.13
C GLY A 75 2.30 -9.13 18.54
N TYR A 76 3.19 -9.75 19.33
CA TYR A 76 4.17 -10.73 18.81
C TYR A 76 3.52 -11.93 18.09
N GLY A 77 2.43 -12.47 18.65
CA GLY A 77 1.68 -13.56 18.03
C GLY A 77 1.08 -13.17 16.67
N LYS A 78 0.55 -11.94 16.55
CA LYS A 78 0.08 -11.40 15.27
C LYS A 78 1.23 -11.26 14.27
N ALA A 79 2.36 -10.71 14.71
CA ALA A 79 3.52 -10.48 13.86
C ALA A 79 4.10 -11.79 13.30
N VAL A 80 4.23 -12.83 14.13
CA VAL A 80 4.76 -14.12 13.66
C VAL A 80 3.78 -14.83 12.72
N LEU A 81 2.47 -14.74 12.95
CA LEU A 81 1.48 -15.31 12.03
C LEU A 81 1.45 -14.60 10.68
N ALA A 82 1.62 -13.28 10.65
CA ALA A 82 1.79 -12.54 9.39
C ALA A 82 3.07 -12.96 8.64
N HIS A 83 4.16 -13.21 9.37
CA HIS A 83 5.38 -13.76 8.79
C HIS A 83 5.15 -15.16 8.19
N LEU A 84 4.43 -16.06 8.88
CA LEU A 84 4.10 -17.38 8.32
C LEU A 84 3.27 -17.29 7.04
N ALA A 85 2.30 -16.37 6.99
CA ALA A 85 1.50 -16.14 5.78
C ALA A 85 2.41 -15.71 4.61
N SER A 86 3.37 -14.82 4.84
CA SER A 86 4.35 -14.41 3.82
C SER A 86 5.26 -15.57 3.37
N VAL A 87 5.72 -16.43 4.29
CA VAL A 87 6.46 -17.65 3.95
C VAL A 87 5.61 -18.57 3.07
N CYS A 88 4.36 -18.82 3.46
CA CYS A 88 3.43 -19.65 2.71
C CYS A 88 3.16 -19.10 1.30
N GLN A 89 3.01 -17.78 1.14
CA GLN A 89 2.84 -17.13 -0.16
C GLN A 89 4.05 -17.34 -1.08
N LYS A 90 5.28 -17.22 -0.55
CA LYS A 90 6.52 -17.49 -1.32
C LYS A 90 6.58 -18.93 -1.81
N GLU A 91 6.12 -19.85 -0.97
CA GLU A 91 6.03 -21.29 -1.28
C GLU A 91 4.77 -21.67 -2.07
N ARG A 92 3.98 -20.68 -2.55
CA ARG A 92 2.74 -20.88 -3.33
C ARG A 92 1.67 -21.73 -2.63
N ILE A 93 1.68 -21.73 -1.31
CA ILE A 93 0.66 -22.36 -0.46
C ILE A 93 -0.62 -21.52 -0.50
N LYS A 94 -1.76 -22.19 -0.67
CA LYS A 94 -3.08 -21.55 -0.82
C LYS A 94 -3.89 -21.47 0.46
N LEU A 95 -3.47 -22.16 1.52
CA LEU A 95 -4.21 -22.23 2.77
C LEU A 95 -3.26 -22.36 3.96
N LEU A 96 -3.32 -21.42 4.90
CA LEU A 96 -2.66 -21.54 6.19
C LEU A 96 -3.69 -21.90 7.25
N TRP A 97 -3.42 -22.91 8.07
CA TRP A 97 -4.42 -23.35 9.05
C TRP A 97 -3.81 -23.87 10.35
N CYS A 98 -4.64 -23.92 11.40
CA CYS A 98 -4.29 -24.52 12.68
C CYS A 98 -5.49 -25.14 13.37
N ASN A 99 -5.22 -25.89 14.44
CA ASN A 99 -6.23 -26.31 15.41
C ASN A 99 -6.12 -25.39 16.62
N ALA A 100 -7.03 -24.42 16.73
CA ALA A 100 -7.06 -23.46 17.83
C ALA A 100 -7.81 -24.04 19.02
N ARG A 101 -7.32 -23.80 20.24
CA ARG A 101 -8.13 -24.01 21.46
C ARG A 101 -9.35 -23.10 21.38
N ASP A 102 -10.51 -23.55 21.84
CA ASP A 102 -11.74 -22.76 21.84
C ASP A 102 -11.55 -21.39 22.51
N THR A 103 -10.83 -21.37 23.63
CA THR A 103 -10.45 -20.15 24.38
C THR A 103 -9.56 -19.18 23.60
N ALA A 104 -8.93 -19.62 22.51
CA ALA A 104 -8.07 -18.80 21.66
C ALA A 104 -8.69 -18.53 20.27
N ALA A 105 -9.86 -19.05 19.95
CA ALA A 105 -10.46 -18.92 18.62
C ALA A 105 -10.66 -17.44 18.22
N SER A 106 -11.10 -16.60 19.16
CA SER A 106 -11.33 -15.16 18.94
C SER A 106 -10.07 -14.36 18.59
N PHE A 107 -8.89 -14.85 18.98
CA PHE A 107 -7.61 -14.26 18.55
C PHE A 107 -7.39 -14.46 17.05
N TYR A 108 -7.68 -15.66 16.53
CA TYR A 108 -7.53 -15.97 15.10
C TYR A 108 -8.62 -15.32 14.24
N ASP A 109 -9.86 -15.26 14.74
CA ASP A 109 -10.96 -14.54 14.06
C ASP A 109 -10.56 -13.08 13.73
N LYS A 110 -9.95 -12.38 14.69
CA LYS A 110 -9.46 -10.99 14.53
C LYS A 110 -8.33 -10.85 13.50
N LEU A 111 -7.71 -11.96 13.10
CA LEU A 111 -6.64 -12.01 12.12
C LEU A 111 -7.12 -12.53 10.75
N GLY A 112 -8.44 -12.67 10.56
CA GLY A 112 -9.05 -13.08 9.29
C GLY A 112 -9.15 -14.60 9.10
N TYR A 113 -8.87 -15.40 10.13
CA TYR A 113 -9.10 -16.84 10.07
C TYR A 113 -10.59 -17.15 10.23
N ILE A 114 -11.05 -18.21 9.55
CA ILE A 114 -12.42 -18.66 9.54
C ILE A 114 -12.51 -20.01 10.25
N LYS A 115 -13.51 -20.17 11.12
CA LYS A 115 -13.85 -21.46 11.75
C LYS A 115 -14.33 -22.45 10.70
N LYS A 116 -13.80 -23.68 10.71
CA LYS A 116 -14.18 -24.74 9.77
C LYS A 116 -14.50 -26.05 10.49
N GLY A 117 -15.67 -26.60 10.19
CA GLY A 117 -16.16 -27.84 10.79
C GLY A 117 -16.57 -27.69 12.26
N ASP A 118 -16.77 -28.83 12.91
CA ASP A 118 -17.22 -28.91 14.29
C ASP A 118 -16.07 -28.82 15.30
N TYR A 119 -16.43 -28.47 16.53
CA TYR A 119 -15.52 -28.56 17.65
C TYR A 119 -15.16 -30.02 17.97
N PHE A 120 -13.91 -30.26 18.35
CA PHE A 120 -13.44 -31.60 18.74
C PHE A 120 -12.57 -31.56 20.01
N MET A 121 -12.43 -32.71 20.67
CA MET A 121 -11.69 -32.83 21.93
C MET A 121 -10.35 -33.53 21.72
N LYS A 122 -9.30 -33.01 22.36
CA LYS A 122 -7.98 -33.67 22.44
C LYS A 122 -7.36 -33.43 23.81
N GLY A 123 -7.10 -34.51 24.55
CA GLY A 123 -6.52 -34.43 25.90
C GLY A 123 -7.35 -33.58 26.87
N GLY A 124 -8.68 -33.70 26.82
CA GLY A 124 -9.59 -32.91 27.65
C GLY A 124 -9.76 -31.44 27.25
N ILE A 125 -9.05 -30.97 26.21
CA ILE A 125 -9.14 -29.60 25.70
C ILE A 125 -9.98 -29.57 24.42
N ARG A 126 -10.88 -28.58 24.32
CA ARG A 126 -11.73 -28.34 23.15
C ARG A 126 -11.01 -27.50 22.10
N TYR A 127 -11.06 -27.92 20.85
CA TYR A 127 -10.44 -27.29 19.70
C TYR A 127 -11.43 -27.06 18.55
N ILE A 128 -11.08 -26.14 17.66
CA ILE A 128 -11.73 -25.93 16.36
C ILE A 128 -10.65 -25.69 15.29
N LYS A 129 -10.92 -26.13 14.06
CA LYS A 129 -10.04 -25.83 12.93
C LYS A 129 -10.24 -24.38 12.49
N MET A 130 -9.14 -23.64 12.41
CA MET A 130 -9.10 -22.26 11.92
C MET A 130 -8.33 -22.25 10.60
N GLU A 131 -8.95 -21.72 9.55
CA GLU A 131 -8.40 -21.63 8.20
C GLU A 131 -8.25 -20.18 7.77
N LEU A 132 -7.08 -19.84 7.24
CA LEU A 132 -6.81 -18.60 6.53
C LEU A 132 -6.54 -18.97 5.07
N PRO A 133 -7.53 -18.82 4.17
CA PRO A 133 -7.29 -18.89 2.74
C PRO A 133 -6.19 -17.89 2.38
N LEU A 134 -5.10 -18.40 1.82
CA LEU A 134 -4.00 -17.62 1.27
C LEU A 134 -4.14 -17.44 -0.25
N GLU A 135 -5.15 -18.07 -0.87
CA GLU A 135 -5.71 -17.62 -2.16
C GLU A 135 -5.74 -16.11 -2.12
N GLN A 136 -4.85 -15.50 -2.90
CA GLN A 136 -4.44 -14.10 -2.84
C GLN A 136 -5.40 -13.24 -2.04
N HIS A 137 -5.31 -13.31 -0.71
CA HIS A 137 -5.80 -12.25 0.17
C HIS A 137 -4.70 -11.20 0.17
N THR A 138 -4.31 -10.75 -1.02
CA THR A 138 -4.49 -9.34 -1.22
C THR A 138 -5.95 -9.11 -0.79
N MET A 139 -6.21 -8.21 0.17
CA MET A 139 -7.17 -7.18 -0.23
C MET A 139 -6.65 -6.85 -1.62
N THR A 140 -7.24 -7.38 -2.71
CA THR A 140 -6.81 -7.00 -4.05
C THR A 140 -6.85 -5.51 -3.90
N LYS A 141 -5.67 -4.90 -3.77
CA LYS A 141 -5.52 -3.47 -3.87
C LYS A 141 -5.98 -3.32 -5.28
N LYS A 142 -7.27 -3.02 -5.41
CA LYS A 142 -7.95 -3.07 -6.69
C LYS A 142 -7.08 -2.15 -7.51
N PHE A 143 -6.43 -2.71 -8.52
CA PHE A 143 -5.46 -1.94 -9.27
C PHE A 143 -6.26 -0.80 -9.89
N GLU A 144 -5.95 0.43 -9.48
CA GLU A 144 -6.69 1.60 -9.94
C GLU A 144 -6.00 2.17 -11.18
N VAL A 145 -6.71 2.19 -12.30
CA VAL A 145 -6.38 3.09 -13.40
C VAL A 145 -6.87 4.48 -13.02
N ILE A 146 -5.94 5.44 -12.95
CA ILE A 146 -6.20 6.80 -12.50
C ILE A 146 -5.81 7.76 -13.62
N PRO A 147 -6.74 8.15 -14.52
CA PRO A 147 -6.45 9.16 -15.52
C PRO A 147 -6.08 10.49 -14.87
N ALA A 148 -5.13 11.21 -15.48
CA ALA A 148 -4.68 12.51 -15.03
C ALA A 148 -5.27 13.63 -15.89
N ILE A 149 -5.73 14.70 -15.25
CA ILE A 149 -6.04 15.98 -15.89
C ILE A 149 -5.16 17.05 -15.25
N ASP A 150 -4.26 17.64 -16.04
CA ASP A 150 -3.50 18.82 -15.64
C ASP A 150 -4.26 20.08 -16.09
N ILE A 151 -4.33 21.11 -15.24
CA ILE A 151 -5.10 22.33 -15.47
C ILE A 151 -4.19 23.56 -15.53
N ILE A 152 -4.30 24.32 -16.61
CA ILE A 152 -3.82 25.72 -16.74
C ILE A 152 -4.95 26.56 -17.33
N ASP A 153 -5.21 27.72 -16.75
CA ASP A 153 -6.28 28.67 -17.15
C ASP A 153 -7.65 28.00 -17.30
N GLY A 154 -7.95 27.03 -16.43
CA GLY A 154 -9.19 26.26 -16.44
C GLY A 154 -9.33 25.22 -17.57
N LYS A 155 -8.27 24.95 -18.34
CA LYS A 155 -8.25 24.03 -19.49
C LYS A 155 -7.44 22.77 -19.21
N CYS A 156 -7.78 21.66 -19.88
CA CYS A 156 -6.95 20.44 -19.87
C CYS A 156 -5.71 20.65 -20.71
N VAL A 157 -4.56 20.54 -20.07
CA VAL A 157 -3.27 20.74 -20.71
C VAL A 157 -2.33 19.59 -20.45
N ARG A 158 -1.17 19.65 -21.09
CA ARG A 158 -0.02 18.85 -20.71
C ARG A 158 1.26 19.63 -20.94
N LEU A 159 2.20 19.44 -20.02
CA LEU A 159 3.56 19.93 -20.14
C LEU A 159 4.47 18.77 -20.56
N THR A 160 5.43 19.03 -21.43
CA THR A 160 6.52 18.09 -21.68
C THR A 160 7.53 18.19 -20.55
N GLN A 161 7.71 17.12 -19.77
CA GLN A 161 8.63 17.07 -18.62
C GLN A 161 8.43 18.22 -17.60
N GLY A 162 7.19 18.70 -17.44
CA GLY A 162 6.87 19.79 -16.51
C GLY A 162 7.26 21.20 -16.99
N ASP A 163 7.70 21.36 -18.24
CA ASP A 163 8.06 22.67 -18.78
C ASP A 163 6.81 23.48 -19.21
N TYR A 164 6.52 24.56 -18.47
CA TYR A 164 5.41 25.48 -18.73
C TYR A 164 5.50 26.20 -20.08
N SER A 165 6.69 26.29 -20.67
CA SER A 165 6.86 26.87 -22.02
C SER A 165 6.44 25.90 -23.13
N GLN A 166 6.37 24.60 -22.82
CA GLN A 166 6.00 23.53 -23.74
C GLN A 166 4.62 22.95 -23.41
N GLN A 167 3.62 23.84 -23.40
CA GLN A 167 2.23 23.51 -23.13
C GLN A 167 1.50 23.07 -24.41
N LYS A 168 0.75 21.98 -24.32
CA LYS A 168 -0.29 21.60 -25.29
C LYS A 168 -1.65 21.63 -24.61
N VAL A 169 -2.63 22.27 -25.22
CA VAL A 169 -4.04 22.20 -24.78
C VAL A 169 -4.67 20.98 -25.45
N TYR A 170 -5.22 20.07 -24.66
CA TYR A 170 -5.93 18.90 -25.18
C TYR A 170 -7.43 19.12 -25.27
N ASN A 171 -8.01 19.82 -24.29
CA ASN A 171 -9.43 20.13 -24.25
C ASN A 171 -9.66 21.41 -23.42
N GLU A 172 -10.58 22.27 -23.84
CA GLU A 172 -10.92 23.49 -23.09
C GLU A 172 -11.92 23.25 -21.95
N HIS A 173 -12.48 22.04 -21.85
CA HIS A 173 -13.56 21.69 -20.92
C HIS A 173 -13.20 20.45 -20.08
N PRO A 174 -12.50 20.63 -18.93
CA PRO A 174 -12.10 19.51 -18.07
C PRO A 174 -13.24 18.61 -17.58
N LEU A 175 -14.44 19.19 -17.40
CA LEU A 175 -15.61 18.40 -17.02
C LEU A 175 -16.01 17.38 -18.10
N GLU A 176 -15.88 17.72 -19.39
CA GLU A 176 -16.21 16.80 -20.47
C GLU A 176 -15.26 15.61 -20.47
N VAL A 177 -13.95 15.89 -20.36
CA VAL A 177 -12.92 14.85 -20.23
C VAL A 177 -13.16 13.95 -19.02
N ALA A 178 -13.51 14.53 -17.86
CA ALA A 178 -13.85 13.75 -16.67
C ALA A 178 -15.07 12.83 -16.89
N LYS A 179 -16.11 13.33 -17.57
CA LYS A 179 -17.29 12.52 -17.93
C LYS A 179 -16.97 11.40 -18.91
N GLU A 180 -16.07 11.63 -19.86
CA GLU A 180 -15.59 10.57 -20.77
C GLU A 180 -14.90 9.44 -20.00
N PHE A 181 -14.05 9.78 -19.01
CA PHE A 181 -13.44 8.78 -18.13
C PHE A 181 -14.50 8.04 -17.30
N GLU A 182 -15.43 8.76 -16.69
CA GLU A 182 -16.51 8.13 -15.92
C GLU A 182 -17.36 7.18 -16.79
N ALA A 183 -17.67 7.57 -18.03
CA ALA A 183 -18.51 6.80 -18.94
C ALA A 183 -17.92 5.43 -19.29
N ILE A 184 -16.60 5.27 -19.23
CA ILE A 184 -15.93 3.98 -19.44
C ILE A 184 -15.75 3.16 -18.15
N GLY A 185 -16.22 3.68 -17.00
CA GLY A 185 -16.19 3.00 -15.71
C GLY A 185 -15.02 3.38 -14.81
N VAL A 186 -14.21 4.38 -15.17
CA VAL A 186 -13.16 4.91 -14.29
C VAL A 186 -13.81 5.41 -13.00
N ARG A 187 -13.16 5.14 -11.86
CA ARG A 187 -13.67 5.52 -10.54
C ARG A 187 -12.85 6.59 -9.84
N ARG A 188 -11.61 6.81 -10.27
CA ARG A 188 -10.68 7.73 -9.62
C ARG A 188 -10.03 8.65 -10.65
N LEU A 189 -9.87 9.91 -10.29
CA LEU A 189 -9.26 10.94 -11.13
C LEU A 189 -8.14 11.66 -10.36
N HIS A 190 -7.00 11.82 -11.01
CA HIS A 190 -5.89 12.64 -10.53
C HIS A 190 -5.98 14.03 -11.17
N LEU A 191 -6.25 15.06 -10.38
CA LEU A 191 -6.48 16.42 -10.88
C LEU A 191 -5.36 17.36 -10.37
N VAL A 192 -4.63 17.98 -11.29
CA VAL A 192 -3.46 18.80 -10.94
C VAL A 192 -3.66 20.25 -11.39
N ASP A 193 -3.68 21.16 -10.43
CA ASP A 193 -3.68 22.60 -10.66
C ASP A 193 -2.24 23.11 -10.87
N LEU A 194 -1.84 23.23 -12.13
CA LEU A 194 -0.50 23.70 -12.48
C LEU A 194 -0.35 25.21 -12.26
N ASP A 195 -1.40 26.01 -12.44
CA ASP A 195 -1.38 27.42 -12.04
C ASP A 195 -1.11 27.56 -10.55
N GLY A 196 -1.80 26.73 -9.74
CA GLY A 196 -1.62 26.69 -8.31
C GLY A 196 -0.24 26.19 -7.91
N ALA A 197 0.28 25.16 -8.57
CA ALA A 197 1.63 24.66 -8.36
C ALA A 197 2.69 25.77 -8.58
N LYS A 198 2.53 26.56 -9.64
CA LYS A 198 3.42 27.69 -9.97
C LYS A 198 3.24 28.88 -9.03
N LYS A 199 2.00 29.22 -8.67
CA LYS A 199 1.67 30.37 -7.81
C LYS A 199 1.92 30.11 -6.33
N GLY A 200 1.86 28.85 -5.90
CA GLY A 200 1.95 28.45 -4.49
C GLY A 200 0.66 28.68 -3.70
N ALA A 201 -0.50 28.64 -4.35
CA ALA A 201 -1.83 28.71 -3.73
C ALA A 201 -2.83 28.00 -4.65
N VAL A 202 -3.95 27.49 -4.12
CA VAL A 202 -4.99 26.86 -4.97
C VAL A 202 -5.67 27.91 -5.87
N VAL A 203 -5.70 27.66 -7.18
CA VAL A 203 -6.25 28.58 -8.20
C VAL A 203 -7.48 27.98 -8.87
N ASN A 204 -7.39 26.75 -9.37
CA ASN A 204 -8.41 26.12 -10.21
C ASN A 204 -9.47 25.34 -9.43
N TRP A 205 -9.81 25.77 -8.21
CA TRP A 205 -10.81 25.11 -7.36
C TRP A 205 -12.22 25.04 -7.98
N LYS A 206 -12.60 25.99 -8.84
CA LYS A 206 -13.89 25.94 -9.58
C LYS A 206 -13.96 24.77 -10.56
N VAL A 207 -12.82 24.36 -11.11
CA VAL A 207 -12.76 23.18 -11.99
C VAL A 207 -12.98 21.91 -11.16
N LEU A 208 -12.31 21.82 -10.01
CA LEU A 208 -12.52 20.74 -9.03
C LEU A 208 -13.98 20.66 -8.60
N GLU A 209 -14.58 21.77 -8.15
CA GLU A 209 -15.98 21.84 -7.71
C GLU A 209 -16.94 21.36 -8.82
N SER A 210 -16.72 21.80 -10.06
CA SER A 210 -17.53 21.39 -11.21
C SER A 210 -17.41 19.89 -11.51
N ILE A 211 -16.20 19.31 -11.45
CA ILE A 211 -15.97 17.88 -11.69
C ILE A 211 -16.57 17.04 -10.55
N ALA A 212 -16.26 17.38 -9.30
CA ALA A 212 -16.73 16.64 -8.13
C ALA A 212 -18.26 16.69 -7.98
N GLY A 213 -18.89 17.81 -8.33
CA GLY A 213 -20.34 17.97 -8.24
C GLY A 213 -21.13 17.35 -9.40
N LYS A 214 -20.48 16.98 -10.51
CA LYS A 214 -21.15 16.52 -11.75
C LYS A 214 -20.65 15.17 -12.28
N THR A 215 -19.82 14.48 -11.50
CA THR A 215 -19.36 13.12 -11.75
C THR A 215 -19.37 12.34 -10.43
N GLY A 216 -19.37 11.02 -10.50
CA GLY A 216 -19.17 10.10 -9.36
C GLY A 216 -17.71 9.70 -9.16
N LEU A 217 -16.76 10.44 -9.74
CA LEU A 217 -15.32 10.17 -9.64
C LEU A 217 -14.78 10.55 -8.27
N VAL A 218 -14.04 9.64 -7.64
CA VAL A 218 -13.20 9.94 -6.48
C VAL A 218 -12.01 10.76 -6.97
N THR A 219 -12.02 12.06 -6.69
CA THR A 219 -10.99 12.97 -7.22
C THR A 219 -9.95 13.26 -6.15
N ASP A 220 -8.68 13.01 -6.44
CA ASP A 220 -7.58 13.61 -5.69
C ASP A 220 -7.10 14.89 -6.39
N PHE A 221 -6.79 15.92 -5.59
CA PHE A 221 -6.46 17.24 -6.10
C PHE A 221 -5.13 17.72 -5.55
N GLY A 222 -4.23 18.13 -6.45
CA GLY A 222 -2.92 18.66 -6.11
C GLY A 222 -2.62 19.97 -6.84
N GLY A 223 -1.56 20.65 -6.39
CA GLY A 223 -1.11 21.92 -6.97
C GLY A 223 -1.43 23.11 -6.07
N GLY A 224 -0.38 23.76 -5.56
CA GLY A 224 -0.53 25.00 -4.79
C GLY A 224 -0.96 24.87 -3.33
N ILE A 225 -1.19 23.67 -2.80
CA ILE A 225 -1.54 23.48 -1.38
C ILE A 225 -0.34 23.81 -0.49
N LYS A 226 -0.40 24.91 0.26
CA LYS A 226 0.68 25.39 1.16
C LYS A 226 0.23 25.61 2.60
N THR A 227 -1.07 25.81 2.82
CA THR A 227 -1.65 26.19 4.11
C THR A 227 -2.86 25.33 4.45
N GLY A 228 -3.30 25.37 5.72
CA GLY A 228 -4.55 24.70 6.13
C GLY A 228 -5.78 25.21 5.38
N LYS A 229 -5.81 26.51 5.04
CA LYS A 229 -6.90 27.12 4.25
C LYS A 229 -6.98 26.55 2.84
N ASP A 230 -5.84 26.21 2.24
CA ASP A 230 -5.83 25.55 0.93
C ASP A 230 -6.46 24.16 1.01
N LEU A 231 -6.22 23.42 2.10
CA LEU A 231 -6.86 22.13 2.34
C LEU A 231 -8.36 22.25 2.54
N ASP A 232 -8.80 23.26 3.31
CA ASP A 232 -10.21 23.55 3.51
C ASP A 232 -10.90 23.76 2.14
N ILE A 233 -10.34 24.63 1.29
CA ILE A 233 -10.86 24.87 -0.07
C ILE A 233 -10.93 23.57 -0.88
N VAL A 234 -9.86 22.76 -0.87
CA VAL A 234 -9.78 21.52 -1.65
C VAL A 234 -10.85 20.52 -1.21
N PHE A 235 -11.03 20.30 0.09
CA PHE A 235 -12.02 19.36 0.59
C PHE A 235 -13.46 19.90 0.47
N GLU A 236 -13.69 21.19 0.70
CA GLU A 236 -15.01 21.83 0.52
C GLU A 236 -15.47 21.80 -0.93
N CYS A 237 -14.53 21.91 -1.88
CA CYS A 237 -14.82 21.77 -3.32
C CYS A 237 -14.97 20.30 -3.78
N GLY A 238 -14.94 19.33 -2.87
CA GLY A 238 -15.30 17.95 -3.14
C GLY A 238 -14.13 17.01 -3.47
N ALA A 239 -12.88 17.42 -3.29
CA ALA A 239 -11.77 16.47 -3.39
C ALA A 239 -11.89 15.41 -2.30
N ALA A 240 -11.70 14.15 -2.68
CA ALA A 240 -11.67 13.04 -1.74
C ALA A 240 -10.32 12.96 -1.01
N LEU A 241 -9.22 13.31 -1.70
CA LEU A 241 -7.87 13.34 -1.17
C LEU A 241 -7.14 14.62 -1.59
N ALA A 242 -6.28 15.13 -0.71
CA ALA A 242 -5.35 16.21 -1.01
C ALA A 242 -3.99 15.63 -1.42
N THR A 243 -3.52 16.00 -2.62
CA THR A 243 -2.21 15.61 -3.15
C THR A 243 -1.14 16.60 -2.72
N ILE A 244 -0.21 16.13 -1.88
CA ILE A 244 0.80 16.99 -1.23
C ILE A 244 2.19 16.39 -1.42
N GLY A 245 3.11 17.15 -2.00
CA GLY A 245 4.52 16.77 -2.14
C GLY A 245 5.46 17.77 -1.47
N SER A 246 5.58 18.97 -2.03
CA SER A 246 6.58 19.97 -1.57
C SER A 246 6.48 20.36 -0.08
N VAL A 247 5.28 20.39 0.51
CA VAL A 247 5.12 20.71 1.94
C VAL A 247 5.64 19.58 2.82
N ALA A 248 5.38 18.32 2.45
CA ALA A 248 5.88 17.15 3.18
C ALA A 248 7.41 17.12 3.25
N VAL A 249 8.09 17.68 2.25
CA VAL A 249 9.55 17.80 2.21
C VAL A 249 10.04 19.02 2.99
N LYS A 250 9.48 20.22 2.72
CA LYS A 250 10.01 21.48 3.26
C LYS A 250 9.53 21.80 4.68
N GLN A 251 8.37 21.29 5.08
CA GLN A 251 7.72 21.56 6.36
C GLN A 251 7.07 20.27 6.91
N PRO A 252 7.87 19.23 7.23
CA PRO A 252 7.35 17.91 7.59
C PRO A 252 6.45 17.93 8.83
N GLU A 253 6.76 18.76 9.84
CA GLU A 253 5.92 18.89 11.04
C GLU A 253 4.52 19.42 10.73
N LEU A 254 4.43 20.43 9.85
CA LEU A 254 3.14 20.95 9.37
C LEU A 254 2.38 19.87 8.60
N PHE A 255 3.06 19.15 7.70
CA PHE A 255 2.45 18.06 6.96
C PHE A 255 1.92 16.95 7.89
N PHE A 256 2.70 16.51 8.89
CA PHE A 256 2.24 15.51 9.85
C PHE A 256 1.08 16.01 10.72
N SER A 257 1.01 17.30 11.00
CA SER A 257 -0.16 17.89 11.67
C SER A 257 -1.43 17.71 10.82
N TRP A 258 -1.34 17.84 9.50
CA TRP A 258 -2.46 17.61 8.58
C TRP A 258 -2.83 16.13 8.48
N VAL A 259 -1.84 15.23 8.39
CA VAL A 259 -2.09 13.78 8.41
C VAL A 259 -2.87 13.39 9.67
N LYS A 260 -2.49 13.94 10.82
CA LYS A 260 -3.19 13.70 12.10
C LYS A 260 -4.59 14.32 12.13
N GLN A 261 -4.76 15.52 11.58
CA GLN A 261 -6.03 16.26 11.60
C GLN A 261 -7.07 15.64 10.66
N TYR A 262 -6.68 15.32 9.42
CA TYR A 262 -7.60 14.89 8.37
C TYR A 262 -7.67 13.37 8.18
N GLY A 263 -6.72 12.62 8.74
CA GLY A 263 -6.59 11.18 8.52
C GLY A 263 -5.71 10.86 7.31
N ALA A 264 -4.95 9.76 7.41
CA ALA A 264 -4.03 9.34 6.34
C ALA A 264 -4.75 8.95 5.04
N GLU A 265 -6.02 8.55 5.13
CA GLU A 265 -6.88 8.23 4.00
C GLU A 265 -7.25 9.45 3.14
N LYS A 266 -7.16 10.66 3.71
CA LYS A 266 -7.44 11.93 3.01
C LYS A 266 -6.19 12.57 2.40
N ILE A 267 -5.02 11.99 2.61
CA ILE A 267 -3.74 12.53 2.15
C ILE A 267 -3.14 11.60 1.11
N PHE A 268 -2.77 12.15 -0.04
CA PHE A 268 -2.03 11.44 -1.09
C PHE A 268 -0.64 12.06 -1.22
N LEU A 269 0.38 11.35 -0.71
CA LEU A 269 1.75 11.86 -0.68
C LEU A 269 2.40 11.72 -2.06
N GLY A 270 2.78 12.85 -2.65
CA GLY A 270 3.56 12.89 -3.89
C GLY A 270 5.05 12.84 -3.63
N ALA A 271 5.71 11.81 -4.17
CA ALA A 271 7.16 11.64 -4.13
C ALA A 271 7.73 11.74 -5.56
N ASP A 272 7.83 12.95 -6.09
CA ASP A 272 8.47 13.18 -7.38
C ASP A 272 9.99 13.07 -7.24
N VAL A 273 10.62 12.33 -8.14
CA VAL A 273 12.05 12.02 -8.05
C VAL A 273 12.80 12.27 -9.34
N LYS A 274 14.08 12.60 -9.18
CA LYS A 274 15.10 12.54 -10.20
C LYS A 274 16.29 11.79 -9.63
N GLU A 275 16.70 10.70 -10.28
CA GLU A 275 17.78 9.83 -9.77
C GLU A 275 17.53 9.36 -8.32
N GLU A 276 16.28 9.01 -8.01
CA GLU A 276 15.82 8.55 -6.68
C GLU A 276 15.94 9.60 -5.57
N LYS A 277 16.23 10.85 -5.93
CA LYS A 277 16.23 12.01 -5.04
C LYS A 277 14.96 12.82 -5.20
N ILE A 278 14.40 13.27 -4.08
CA ILE A 278 13.16 14.03 -4.07
C ILE A 278 13.35 15.37 -4.76
N ALA A 279 12.43 15.69 -5.66
CA ALA A 279 12.32 16.98 -6.33
C ALA A 279 11.07 17.73 -5.85
N VAL A 280 11.17 19.05 -5.75
CA VAL A 280 10.14 19.94 -5.21
C VAL A 280 9.99 21.20 -6.06
N GLY A 281 8.99 22.02 -5.74
CA GLY A 281 8.79 23.31 -6.39
C GLY A 281 8.43 23.20 -7.88
N GLY A 282 7.60 22.22 -8.25
CA GLY A 282 7.28 21.96 -9.66
C GLY A 282 8.48 21.42 -10.44
N TRP A 283 9.29 20.56 -9.80
CA TRP A 283 10.47 19.89 -10.37
C TRP A 283 11.67 20.79 -10.64
N LEU A 284 11.61 22.06 -10.23
CA LEU A 284 12.69 23.04 -10.42
C LEU A 284 13.86 22.83 -9.43
N GLU A 285 13.62 22.18 -8.29
CA GLU A 285 14.61 21.99 -7.23
C GLU A 285 14.74 20.48 -6.94
N THR A 286 15.94 19.91 -7.16
CA THR A 286 16.27 18.54 -6.73
C THR A 286 17.01 18.60 -5.41
N THR A 287 16.49 17.92 -4.39
CA THR A 287 17.09 17.86 -3.05
C THR A 287 18.13 16.74 -2.95
N THR A 288 18.86 16.66 -1.84
CA THR A 288 19.75 15.51 -1.54
C THR A 288 19.01 14.34 -0.87
N LEU A 289 17.73 14.54 -0.49
CA LEU A 289 16.93 13.57 0.22
C LEU A 289 16.56 12.40 -0.69
N SER A 290 16.93 11.19 -0.28
CA SER A 290 16.53 9.95 -0.96
C SER A 290 15.03 9.72 -0.81
N VAL A 291 14.39 9.20 -1.86
CA VAL A 291 12.99 8.77 -1.82
C VAL A 291 12.75 7.74 -0.72
N PHE A 292 13.71 6.86 -0.44
CA PHE A 292 13.53 5.85 0.59
C PHE A 292 13.54 6.46 2.00
N ASP A 293 14.41 7.44 2.27
CA ASP A 293 14.46 8.10 3.58
C ASP A 293 13.23 8.98 3.79
N PHE A 294 12.78 9.62 2.70
CA PHE A 294 11.53 10.37 2.67
C PHE A 294 10.32 9.47 2.99
N LEU A 295 10.19 8.34 2.30
CA LEU A 295 9.08 7.42 2.53
C LEU A 295 9.16 6.76 3.92
N GLU A 296 10.34 6.42 4.41
CA GLU A 296 10.51 5.83 5.74
C GLU A 296 9.97 6.73 6.86
N SER A 297 10.29 8.02 6.83
CA SER A 297 9.78 8.99 7.80
C SER A 297 8.26 9.22 7.69
N ASN A 298 7.72 9.30 6.47
CA ASN A 298 6.29 9.50 6.24
C ASN A 298 5.46 8.27 6.61
N VAL A 299 5.93 7.07 6.29
CA VAL A 299 5.26 5.81 6.66
C VAL A 299 5.28 5.62 8.17
N ALA A 300 6.39 5.95 8.84
CA ALA A 300 6.45 5.94 10.31
C ALA A 300 5.45 6.92 10.95
N ALA A 301 5.15 8.03 10.27
CA ALA A 301 4.10 8.98 10.68
C ALA A 301 2.66 8.54 10.31
N GLY A 302 2.49 7.36 9.70
CA GLY A 302 1.19 6.77 9.40
C GLY A 302 0.65 7.06 7.99
N VAL A 303 1.43 7.68 7.11
CA VAL A 303 1.03 7.88 5.71
C VAL A 303 0.95 6.52 4.99
N THR A 304 -0.16 6.29 4.29
CA THR A 304 -0.40 5.03 3.58
C THR A 304 -0.61 5.20 2.08
N ASN A 305 -1.17 6.32 1.61
CA ASN A 305 -1.39 6.56 0.17
C ASN A 305 -0.25 7.40 -0.41
N ILE A 306 0.49 6.82 -1.35
CA ILE A 306 1.70 7.42 -1.93
C ILE A 306 1.67 7.22 -3.43
N PHE A 307 2.06 8.24 -4.18
CA PHE A 307 2.51 8.05 -5.56
C PHE A 307 3.94 8.53 -5.73
N CYS A 308 4.62 7.97 -6.72
CA CYS A 308 5.97 8.37 -7.09
C CYS A 308 6.02 8.61 -8.59
N THR A 309 6.52 9.79 -8.97
CA THR A 309 6.76 10.15 -10.37
C THR A 309 8.25 10.16 -10.62
N ASP A 310 8.74 9.32 -11.53
CA ASP A 310 10.07 9.53 -12.08
C ASP A 310 10.01 10.62 -13.16
N ILE A 311 10.53 11.80 -12.81
CA ILE A 311 10.49 12.99 -13.65
C ILE A 311 11.24 12.76 -14.98
N ALA A 312 12.28 11.91 -14.97
CA ALA A 312 13.04 11.61 -16.19
C ALA A 312 12.22 10.80 -17.20
N LYS A 313 11.13 10.16 -16.79
CA LYS A 313 10.21 9.39 -17.65
C LYS A 313 8.93 10.15 -17.97
N ASP A 314 8.56 11.14 -17.17
CA ASP A 314 7.26 11.79 -17.29
C ASP A 314 7.05 12.48 -18.65
N GLY A 315 5.90 12.21 -19.27
CA GLY A 315 5.55 12.76 -20.58
C GLY A 315 6.40 12.29 -21.78
N LEU A 316 7.33 11.34 -21.58
CA LEU A 316 8.19 10.85 -22.67
C LEU A 316 7.64 9.64 -23.43
N LEU A 317 6.67 8.91 -22.88
CA LEU A 317 6.11 7.68 -23.46
C LEU A 317 7.20 6.60 -23.69
N GLN A 318 8.09 6.39 -22.72
CA GLN A 318 9.24 5.47 -22.79
C GLN A 318 9.17 4.32 -21.76
N GLY A 319 7.98 4.06 -21.21
CA GLY A 319 7.77 3.10 -20.14
C GLY A 319 8.04 3.70 -18.75
N PRO A 320 7.32 3.23 -17.72
CA PRO A 320 7.47 3.69 -16.35
C PRO A 320 8.76 3.17 -15.69
N SER A 321 9.15 3.75 -14.55
CA SER A 321 10.33 3.34 -13.78
C SER A 321 10.07 2.10 -12.91
N THR A 322 9.70 0.99 -13.55
CA THR A 322 9.35 -0.29 -12.90
C THR A 322 10.40 -0.76 -11.91
N ALA A 323 11.69 -0.63 -12.23
CA ALA A 323 12.79 -1.01 -11.35
C ALA A 323 12.82 -0.20 -10.04
N LEU A 324 12.56 1.12 -10.13
CA LEU A 324 12.45 1.98 -8.94
C LEU A 324 11.22 1.58 -8.11
N TYR A 325 10.07 1.42 -8.76
CA TYR A 325 8.81 1.13 -8.09
C TYR A 325 8.83 -0.21 -7.37
N LYS A 326 9.46 -1.23 -7.97
CA LYS A 326 9.68 -2.53 -7.33
C LYS A 326 10.51 -2.39 -6.05
N LYS A 327 11.61 -1.62 -6.06
CA LYS A 327 12.42 -1.37 -4.86
C LYS A 327 11.61 -0.69 -3.74
N ILE A 328 10.75 0.28 -4.10
CA ILE A 328 9.90 0.97 -3.13
C ILE A 328 8.90 -0.01 -2.50
N ILE A 329 8.19 -0.78 -3.32
CA ILE A 329 7.17 -1.74 -2.85
C ILE A 329 7.80 -2.82 -1.97
N GLU A 330 8.97 -3.35 -2.36
CA GLU A 330 9.70 -4.36 -1.58
C GLU A 330 10.13 -3.82 -0.21
N ARG A 331 10.56 -2.55 -0.13
CA ARG A 331 10.96 -1.93 1.13
C ARG A 331 9.78 -1.53 2.01
N PHE A 332 8.63 -1.18 1.40
CA PHE A 332 7.45 -0.67 2.11
C PHE A 332 6.18 -1.48 1.77
N PRO A 333 6.06 -2.75 2.16
CA PRO A 333 4.93 -3.60 1.74
C PRO A 333 3.54 -3.14 2.23
N GLY A 334 3.49 -2.22 3.21
CA GLY A 334 2.26 -1.71 3.80
C GLY A 334 1.60 -0.55 3.05
N ILE A 335 2.28 0.11 2.11
CA ILE A 335 1.78 1.35 1.48
C ILE A 335 0.92 1.07 0.26
N ASN A 336 -0.12 1.88 0.05
CA ASN A 336 -0.88 1.99 -1.19
C ASN A 336 -0.05 2.80 -2.19
N PHE A 337 0.79 2.11 -2.96
CA PHE A 337 1.72 2.72 -3.89
C PHE A 337 1.11 2.85 -5.29
N VAL A 338 1.04 4.06 -5.81
CA VAL A 338 0.57 4.36 -7.16
C VAL A 338 1.77 4.80 -8.01
N ALA A 339 1.95 4.17 -9.16
CA ALA A 339 2.98 4.58 -10.12
C ALA A 339 2.53 5.82 -10.90
N SER A 340 3.45 6.74 -11.17
CA SER A 340 3.21 7.93 -12.01
C SER A 340 4.38 8.14 -12.96
N GLY A 341 4.12 8.70 -14.14
CA GLY A 341 5.15 9.02 -15.15
C GLY A 341 5.60 7.83 -16.00
N GLY A 342 5.85 8.10 -17.28
CA GLY A 342 6.46 7.16 -18.23
C GLY A 342 5.53 6.15 -18.90
N VAL A 343 4.33 5.88 -18.35
CA VAL A 343 3.34 4.98 -18.97
C VAL A 343 3.13 5.37 -20.43
N SER A 344 3.31 4.39 -21.33
CA SER A 344 3.37 4.58 -22.77
C SER A 344 2.37 3.74 -23.54
N ASN A 345 1.97 2.59 -23.00
CA ASN A 345 1.05 1.63 -23.63
C ASN A 345 0.33 0.80 -22.55
N ILE A 346 -0.61 -0.07 -22.97
CA ILE A 346 -1.42 -0.87 -22.02
C ILE A 346 -0.61 -1.97 -21.32
N ASP A 347 0.44 -2.50 -21.94
CA ASP A 347 1.30 -3.52 -21.35
C ASP A 347 2.11 -2.94 -20.18
N ASP A 348 2.46 -1.65 -20.22
CA ASP A 348 3.05 -0.95 -19.06
C ASP A 348 2.10 -0.99 -17.85
N VAL A 349 0.79 -0.86 -18.07
CA VAL A 349 -0.23 -0.89 -17.00
C VAL A 349 -0.29 -2.29 -16.39
N ALA A 350 -0.28 -3.33 -17.23
CA ALA A 350 -0.20 -4.72 -16.77
C ALA A 350 1.08 -5.00 -15.97
N ALA A 351 2.24 -4.51 -16.45
CA ALA A 351 3.51 -4.68 -15.77
C ALA A 351 3.53 -3.97 -14.40
N LEU A 352 2.94 -2.77 -14.29
CA LEU A 352 2.80 -2.06 -13.02
C LEU A 352 1.91 -2.82 -12.03
N GLN A 353 0.82 -3.40 -12.51
CA GLN A 353 -0.02 -4.27 -11.68
C GLN A 353 0.75 -5.51 -11.20
N GLU A 354 1.52 -6.16 -12.09
CA GLU A 354 2.29 -7.37 -11.78
C GLU A 354 3.37 -7.14 -10.72
N ILE A 355 4.06 -5.99 -10.73
CA ILE A 355 5.05 -5.66 -9.71
C ILE A 355 4.44 -5.23 -8.36
N GLY A 356 3.11 -5.18 -8.25
CA GLY A 356 2.39 -4.93 -7.01
C GLY A 356 2.00 -3.47 -6.75
N CYS A 357 1.99 -2.62 -7.78
CA CYS A 357 1.40 -1.28 -7.66
C CYS A 357 -0.11 -1.41 -7.31
N SER A 358 -0.59 -0.47 -6.50
CA SER A 358 -2.02 -0.32 -6.18
C SER A 358 -2.79 0.41 -7.28
N GLY A 359 -2.09 1.09 -8.18
CA GLY A 359 -2.66 1.78 -9.32
C GLY A 359 -1.59 2.47 -10.16
N ALA A 360 -2.03 3.10 -11.25
CA ALA A 360 -1.19 3.88 -12.13
C ALA A 360 -1.89 5.19 -12.53
N ILE A 361 -1.18 6.31 -12.38
CA ILE A 361 -1.57 7.60 -12.91
C ILE A 361 -1.19 7.64 -14.40
N ILE A 362 -2.18 7.85 -15.27
CA ILE A 362 -2.00 7.83 -16.72
C ILE A 362 -2.47 9.16 -17.31
N GLY A 363 -1.52 9.92 -17.87
CA GLY A 363 -1.79 11.19 -18.54
C GLY A 363 -1.62 11.06 -20.05
N LYS A 364 -0.46 11.53 -20.55
CA LYS A 364 -0.15 11.72 -21.98
C LYS A 364 -0.49 10.52 -22.89
N ALA A 365 -0.30 9.28 -22.43
CA ALA A 365 -0.56 8.09 -23.24
C ALA A 365 -2.04 7.95 -23.67
N ILE A 366 -2.97 8.45 -22.85
CA ILE A 366 -4.40 8.49 -23.22
C ILE A 366 -4.62 9.57 -24.28
N TYR A 367 -4.15 10.78 -24.03
CA TYR A 367 -4.41 11.93 -24.90
C TYR A 367 -3.74 11.84 -26.28
N GLU A 368 -2.60 11.15 -26.39
CA GLU A 368 -1.94 10.89 -27.67
C GLU A 368 -2.42 9.59 -28.35
N GLY A 369 -3.42 8.90 -27.77
CA GLY A 369 -4.04 7.73 -28.37
C GLY A 369 -3.24 6.42 -28.27
N ASN A 370 -2.12 6.42 -27.57
CA ASN A 370 -1.33 5.20 -27.32
C ASN A 370 -2.08 4.18 -26.45
N ILE A 371 -2.96 4.66 -25.57
CA ILE A 371 -3.88 3.84 -24.79
C ILE A 371 -5.29 4.32 -25.08
N SER A 372 -6.09 3.47 -25.72
CA SER A 372 -7.48 3.79 -25.98
C SER A 372 -8.33 3.65 -24.71
N MET A 373 -9.43 4.40 -24.66
CA MET A 373 -10.43 4.27 -23.61
C MET A 373 -10.97 2.84 -23.46
N GLU A 374 -11.08 2.10 -24.57
CA GLU A 374 -11.48 0.69 -24.58
C GLU A 374 -10.42 -0.22 -23.93
N ALA A 375 -9.12 0.05 -24.20
CA ALA A 375 -8.05 -0.71 -23.58
C ALA A 375 -8.05 -0.53 -22.05
N LEU A 376 -8.35 0.66 -21.54
CA LEU A 376 -8.44 0.92 -20.09
C LEU A 376 -9.51 0.06 -19.41
N LYS A 377 -10.63 -0.26 -20.07
CA LYS A 377 -11.72 -1.08 -19.50
C LYS A 377 -11.27 -2.46 -19.05
N THR A 378 -10.18 -2.98 -19.59
CA THR A 378 -9.62 -4.27 -19.18
C THR A 378 -9.12 -4.29 -17.72
N PHE A 379 -9.00 -3.12 -17.08
CA PHE A 379 -8.54 -2.95 -15.69
C PHE A 379 -9.60 -2.38 -14.74
N LEU A 380 -10.85 -2.13 -15.18
CA LEU A 380 -11.87 -1.37 -14.42
C LEU A 380 -12.89 -2.21 -13.63
#